data_AF-A0A1I2F1P3-F1
#
_entry.id   AF-A0A1I2F1P3-F1
#
_cell.length_a   1.000
_cell.length_b   1.000
_cell.length_c   1.000
_cell.angle_alpha   90.00
_cell.angle_beta   90.00
_cell.angle_gamma   90.00
#
_symmetry.space_group_name_H-M   'P 1'
#
loop_
_entity.id
_entity.type
_entity.pdbx_description
1 polymer ?
#
loop_
_entity_poly.entity_id
_entity_poly.type
_entity_poly.pdbx_seq_one_letter_code
_entity_poly.pdbx_strand_id
1 'polypeptide(L)'
;MGTVTATGAILFLTGWFALVEFDSFPESERKQILQKIKSSPAYILLIAFMPIGVLLNVLGAMVGSVSMIMIGAFLIILQGIMVSLLFWRRKRWKSILLLTAIVLLGIFVFIPYFLPS
;
A
#
# COMPACT_ATOMS: atom_id res chain seq x y z
N MET A 1 -5.81 -18.99 2.16
CA MET A 1 -6.95 -18.04 2.15
C MET A 1 -6.67 -16.75 2.92
N GLY A 2 -6.06 -16.77 4.11
CA GLY A 2 -5.86 -15.56 4.94
C GLY A 2 -4.91 -14.48 4.41
N THR A 3 -3.89 -14.83 3.61
CA THR A 3 -2.91 -13.88 3.07
C THR A 3 -3.52 -12.91 2.06
N VAL A 4 -4.34 -13.42 1.13
CA VAL A 4 -5.07 -12.59 0.15
C VAL A 4 -6.03 -11.63 0.85
N THR A 5 -6.66 -12.05 1.95
CA THR A 5 -7.58 -11.21 2.73
C THR A 5 -6.87 -10.05 3.42
N ALA A 6 -5.69 -10.30 4.00
CA ALA A 6 -4.90 -9.26 4.66
C ALA A 6 -4.28 -8.28 3.66
N THR A 7 -3.79 -8.75 2.52
CA THR A 7 -3.33 -7.90 1.42
C THR A 7 -4.46 -7.03 0.88
N GLY A 8 -5.67 -7.59 0.71
CA GLY A 8 -6.87 -6.84 0.37
C GLY A 8 -7.22 -5.74 1.39
N ALA A 9 -7.12 -6.04 2.68
CA ALA A 9 -7.34 -5.05 3.74
C ALA A 9 -6.34 -3.88 3.68
N ILE A 10 -5.06 -4.17 3.39
CA ILE A 10 -4.04 -3.11 3.21
C ILE A 10 -4.43 -2.19 2.05
N LEU A 11 -4.87 -2.74 0.91
CA LEU A 11 -5.30 -1.95 -0.25
C LEU A 11 -6.51 -1.07 0.06
N PHE A 12 -7.52 -1.63 0.72
CA PHE A 12 -8.72 -0.88 1.09
C PHE A 12 -8.40 0.26 2.06
N LEU A 13 -7.58 0.00 3.08
CA LEU A 13 -7.21 1.02 4.06
C LEU A 13 -6.36 2.12 3.43
N THR A 14 -5.33 1.76 2.67
CA THR A 14 -4.47 2.74 2.00
C THR A 14 -5.23 3.57 0.97
N GLY A 15 -6.08 2.93 0.14
CA GLY A 15 -6.92 3.61 -0.84
C GLY A 15 -7.95 4.55 -0.20
N TRP A 16 -8.63 4.09 0.86
CA TRP A 16 -9.61 4.89 1.58
C TRP A 16 -8.98 6.12 2.25
N PHE A 17 -7.88 5.94 2.98
CA PHE A 17 -7.18 7.07 3.61
C PHE A 17 -6.65 8.06 2.59
N ALA A 18 -6.12 7.58 1.47
CA ALA A 18 -5.64 8.44 0.39
C ALA A 18 -6.78 9.24 -0.25
N LEU A 19 -7.93 8.60 -0.51
CA LEU A 19 -9.12 9.26 -1.06
C LEU A 19 -9.67 10.31 -0.10
N VAL A 20 -9.90 9.96 1.16
CA VAL A 20 -10.45 10.88 2.17
C VAL A 20 -9.53 12.09 2.38
N GLU A 21 -8.21 11.89 2.42
CA GLU A 21 -7.28 13.01 2.54
C GLU A 21 -7.25 13.84 1.24
N PHE A 22 -7.29 13.20 0.06
CA PHE A 22 -7.35 13.91 -1.21
C PHE A 22 -8.61 14.78 -1.33
N ASP A 23 -9.74 14.27 -0.85
CA ASP A 23 -11.02 14.96 -0.89
C ASP A 23 -11.08 16.13 0.11
N SER A 24 -10.23 16.11 1.14
CA SER A 24 -10.11 17.25 2.06
C SER A 24 -9.37 18.46 1.48
N PHE A 25 -8.73 18.34 0.30
CA PHE A 25 -8.04 19.47 -0.33
C PHE A 25 -8.98 20.35 -1.15
N PRO A 26 -8.77 21.68 -1.14
CA PRO A 26 -9.43 22.60 -2.08
C PRO A 26 -9.01 22.30 -3.52
N GLU A 27 -9.88 22.63 -4.48
CA GLU A 27 -9.75 22.24 -5.89
C GLU A 27 -8.42 22.70 -6.53
N SER A 28 -7.93 23.88 -6.13
CA SER A 28 -6.64 24.44 -6.57
C SER A 28 -5.45 23.60 -6.11
N GLU A 29 -5.46 23.10 -4.87
CA GLU A 29 -4.42 22.22 -4.34
C GLU A 29 -4.49 20.83 -4.98
N ARG A 30 -5.70 20.29 -5.23
CA ARG A 30 -5.85 19.01 -5.93
C ARG A 30 -5.20 19.04 -7.31
N LYS A 31 -5.38 20.13 -8.07
CA LYS A 31 -4.74 20.33 -9.39
C LYS A 31 -3.22 20.39 -9.28
N GLN A 32 -2.68 21.06 -8.26
CA GLN A 32 -1.24 21.08 -8.01
C GLN A 32 -0.67 19.73 -7.59
N ILE A 33 -1.39 18.95 -6.76
CA ILE A 33 -1.00 17.59 -6.38
C ILE A 33 -0.95 16.69 -7.62
N LEU A 34 -1.99 16.74 -8.46
CA LEU A 34 -2.03 15.99 -9.73
C LEU A 34 -0.88 16.39 -10.67
N GLN A 35 -0.57 17.68 -10.78
CA GLN A 35 0.58 18.14 -11.56
C GLN A 35 1.91 17.66 -10.98
N LYS A 36 2.09 17.70 -9.66
CA LYS A 36 3.30 17.16 -8.99
C LYS A 36 3.46 15.66 -9.19
N ILE A 37 2.37 14.90 -9.14
CA ILE A 37 2.39 13.47 -9.43
C ILE A 37 2.80 13.23 -10.88
N LYS A 38 2.24 13.99 -11.83
CA LYS A 38 2.57 13.87 -13.26
C LYS A 38 4.01 14.31 -13.59
N SER A 39 4.55 15.29 -12.86
CA SER A 39 5.88 15.84 -13.14
C SER A 39 7.02 15.05 -12.51
N SER A 40 6.73 14.19 -11.52
CA SER A 40 7.75 13.48 -10.77
C SER A 40 7.62 11.96 -10.94
N PRO A 41 8.56 11.31 -11.67
CA PRO A 41 8.56 9.87 -11.93
C PRO A 41 8.49 9.02 -10.66
N ALA A 42 9.06 9.50 -9.56
CA ALA A 42 9.04 8.80 -8.28
C ALA A 42 7.63 8.57 -7.75
N TYR A 43 6.72 9.55 -7.88
CA TYR A 43 5.33 9.39 -7.44
C TYR A 43 4.54 8.45 -8.35
N ILE A 44 4.84 8.45 -9.66
CA ILE A 44 4.25 7.52 -10.62
C ILE A 44 4.66 6.08 -10.29
N LEU A 45 5.94 5.85 -10.03
CA LEU A 45 6.47 4.57 -9.57
C LEU A 45 5.81 4.12 -8.25
N LEU A 46 5.64 5.06 -7.32
CA LEU A 46 4.96 4.81 -6.06
C LEU A 46 3.50 4.35 -6.24
N ILE A 47 2.77 5.00 -7.14
CA ILE A 47 1.40 4.61 -7.48
C ILE A 47 1.40 3.25 -8.19
N ALA A 48 2.40 2.98 -9.04
CA ALA A 48 2.51 1.74 -9.81
C ALA A 48 2.88 0.51 -8.96
N PHE A 49 3.58 0.68 -7.84
CA PHE A 49 3.92 -0.45 -6.96
C PHE A 49 2.70 -1.19 -6.42
N MET A 50 1.59 -0.48 -6.19
CA MET A 50 0.36 -1.07 -5.69
C MET A 50 -0.27 -2.05 -6.71
N PRO A 51 -0.64 -1.66 -7.95
CA PRO A 51 -1.21 -2.58 -8.92
C PRO A 51 -0.22 -3.69 -9.32
N ILE A 52 1.08 -3.41 -9.43
CA ILE A 52 2.10 -4.43 -9.72
C ILE A 52 2.18 -5.45 -8.58
N GLY A 53 2.21 -4.99 -7.33
CA GLY A 53 2.24 -5.88 -6.17
C GLY A 53 1.00 -6.76 -6.08
N VAL A 54 -0.18 -6.21 -6.38
CA VAL A 54 -1.45 -6.97 -6.42
C VAL A 54 -1.41 -8.03 -7.51
N LEU A 55 -0.99 -7.66 -8.72
CA LEU A 55 -0.86 -8.60 -9.83
C LEU A 55 0.07 -9.76 -9.47
N LEU A 56 1.25 -9.47 -8.94
CA LEU A 56 2.19 -10.51 -8.52
C LEU A 56 1.65 -11.39 -7.40
N ASN A 57 0.92 -10.80 -6.44
CA ASN A 57 0.33 -11.55 -5.34
C ASN A 57 -0.77 -12.50 -5.83
N VAL A 58 -1.68 -12.02 -6.68
CA VAL A 58 -2.78 -12.82 -7.26
C VAL A 58 -2.23 -13.89 -8.20
N LEU A 59 -1.33 -13.53 -9.11
CA LEU A 59 -0.70 -14.49 -10.03
C LEU A 59 0.11 -15.54 -9.27
N GLY A 60 0.85 -15.14 -8.24
CA GLY A 60 1.56 -16.06 -7.36
C GLY A 60 0.62 -17.04 -6.68
N ALA A 61 -0.55 -16.58 -6.22
CA ALA A 61 -1.57 -17.44 -5.62
C ALA A 61 -2.19 -18.40 -6.64
N MET A 62 -2.41 -17.96 -7.89
CA MET A 62 -2.94 -18.81 -8.97
C MET A 62 -1.95 -19.89 -9.41
N VAL A 63 -0.66 -19.55 -9.47
CA VAL A 63 0.42 -20.46 -9.90
C VAL A 63 0.96 -21.31 -8.74
N GLY A 64 0.56 -21.02 -7.50
CA GLY A 64 1.09 -21.68 -6.30
C GLY A 64 2.53 -21.29 -5.95
N SER A 65 3.04 -20.19 -6.53
CA SER A 65 4.41 -19.71 -6.31
C SER A 65 4.50 -18.82 -5.07
N VAL A 66 4.95 -19.40 -3.96
CA VAL A 66 5.16 -18.69 -2.69
C VAL A 66 6.06 -17.46 -2.86
N SER A 67 7.12 -17.57 -3.66
CA SER A 67 8.05 -16.47 -3.92
C SER A 67 7.36 -15.28 -4.59
N MET A 68 6.48 -15.51 -5.58
CA MET A 68 5.71 -14.44 -6.23
C MET A 68 4.72 -13.77 -5.25
N ILE A 69 4.06 -14.56 -4.40
CA ILE A 69 3.15 -14.03 -3.39
C ILE A 69 3.89 -13.12 -2.41
N MET A 70 5.06 -13.53 -1.94
CA MET A 70 5.89 -12.75 -1.02
C MET A 70 6.41 -11.47 -1.68
N ILE A 71 6.88 -11.52 -2.93
CA ILE A 71 7.31 -10.33 -3.67
C ILE A 71 6.15 -9.35 -3.85
N GLY A 72 4.97 -9.85 -4.24
CA GLY A 72 3.77 -9.02 -4.39
C GLY A 72 3.33 -8.35 -3.08
N ALA A 73 3.29 -9.12 -1.98
CA ALA A 73 2.99 -8.60 -0.65
C ALA A 73 4.02 -7.56 -0.18
N PHE A 74 5.31 -7.81 -0.42
CA PHE A 74 6.38 -6.88 -0.09
C PHE A 74 6.22 -5.53 -0.81
N LEU A 75 5.90 -5.54 -2.11
CA LEU A 75 5.68 -4.31 -2.87
C LEU A 75 4.48 -3.50 -2.34
N ILE A 76 3.40 -4.17 -1.94
CA ILE A 76 2.21 -3.51 -1.37
C ILE A 76 2.53 -2.90 0.00
N ILE A 77 3.24 -3.63 0.85
CA ILE A 77 3.65 -3.13 2.18
C ILE A 77 4.62 -1.95 2.02
N LEU A 78 5.60 -2.07 1.13
CA LEU A 78 6.57 -1.01 0.84
C LEU A 78 5.88 0.26 0.36
N GLN A 79 4.91 0.12 -0.55
CA GLN A 79 4.08 1.23 -1.02
C GLN A 79 3.29 1.87 0.12
N GLY A 80 2.65 1.07 0.98
CA GLY A 80 1.93 1.57 2.14
C GLY A 80 2.82 2.37 3.10
N ILE A 81 4.03 1.88 3.38
CA ILE A 81 5.01 2.58 4.23
C ILE A 81 5.39 3.92 3.61
N MET A 82 5.71 3.96 2.32
CA MET A 82 6.05 5.21 1.64
C MET A 82 4.89 6.21 1.62
N VAL A 83 3.67 5.74 1.39
CA VAL A 83 2.47 6.59 1.46
C VAL A 83 2.28 7.15 2.87
N SER A 84 2.47 6.32 3.90
CA SER A 84 2.43 6.78 5.28
C SER A 84 3.48 7.87 5.55
N LEU A 85 4.73 7.66 5.13
CA LEU A 85 5.80 8.65 5.27
C LEU A 85 5.49 9.96 4.54
N LEU A 86 4.85 9.90 3.36
CA LEU A 86 4.38 11.08 2.64
C LEU A 86 3.34 11.87 3.44
N PHE A 87 2.39 11.18 4.08
CA PHE A 87 1.38 11.81 4.93
C PHE A 87 1.94 12.34 6.27
N TRP A 88 3.10 11.84 6.72
CA TRP A 88 3.75 12.25 7.98
C TRP A 88 4.00 13.75 8.05
N ARG A 89 4.38 14.37 6.92
CA ARG A 89 4.69 15.82 6.87
C ARG A 89 3.46 16.71 7.05
N ARG A 90 2.24 16.25 6.71
CA ARG A 90 1.02 17.06 6.83
C ARG A 90 0.15 16.70 8.03
N LYS A 91 -0.10 15.41 8.30
CA LYS A 91 -0.92 14.97 9.44
C LYS A 91 -0.29 13.76 10.12
N ARG A 92 0.62 14.04 11.06
CA ARG A 92 1.38 13.03 11.84
C ARG A 92 0.47 11.94 12.43
N TRP A 93 -0.67 12.30 12.98
CA TRP A 93 -1.61 11.35 13.60
C TRP A 93 -2.19 10.32 12.63
N LYS A 94 -2.66 10.76 11.45
CA LYS A 94 -3.21 9.84 10.43
C LYS A 94 -2.13 8.93 9.87
N SER A 95 -0.92 9.47 9.70
CA SER A 95 0.25 8.73 9.26
C SER A 95 0.68 7.65 10.26
N ILE A 96 0.76 7.98 11.56
CA ILE A 96 1.05 7.00 12.62
C ILE A 96 0.04 5.85 12.57
N LEU A 97 -1.26 6.17 12.51
CA LEU A 97 -2.31 5.15 12.45
C LEU A 97 -2.18 4.27 11.19
N LEU A 98 -1.92 4.86 10.02
CA LEU A 98 -1.71 4.12 8.78
C LEU A 98 -0.47 3.22 8.86
N LEU A 99 0.64 3.74 9.40
CA LEU A 99 1.88 3.01 9.57
C LEU A 99 1.67 1.80 10.48
N THR A 100 1.05 2.00 11.64
CA THR A 100 0.75 0.93 12.60
C THR A 100 -0.15 -0.13 11.97
N ALA A 101 -1.20 0.27 11.25
CA ALA A 101 -2.08 -0.67 10.55
C ALA A 101 -1.33 -1.49 9.49
N ILE A 102 -0.48 -0.85 8.67
CA ILE A 102 0.31 -1.54 7.64
C ILE A 102 1.32 -2.51 8.27
N VAL A 103 1.98 -2.13 9.36
CA VAL A 103 2.94 -3.00 10.06
C VAL A 103 2.23 -4.21 10.66
N LEU A 104 1.09 -4.01 11.34
CA LEU A 104 0.30 -5.11 11.91
C LEU A 104 -0.20 -6.07 10.84
N LEU A 105 -0.74 -5.54 9.73
CA LEU A 105 -1.21 -6.34 8.62
C LEU A 105 -0.06 -7.03 7.89
N GLY A 106 1.10 -6.38 7.76
CA GLY A 106 2.30 -6.97 7.19
C GLY A 106 2.78 -8.16 8.00
N ILE A 107 2.86 -8.03 9.32
CA ILE A 107 3.16 -9.14 10.23
C ILE A 107 2.16 -10.29 10.02
N PHE A 108 0.86 -9.99 9.96
CA PHE A 108 -0.18 -11.00 9.74
C PHE A 108 -0.06 -11.70 8.37
N VAL A 109 0.40 -11.01 7.33
CA VAL A 109 0.66 -11.61 6.01
C VAL A 109 1.85 -12.57 6.05
N PHE A 110 2.89 -12.26 6.82
CA PHE A 110 4.12 -13.06 6.86
C PHE A 110 4.10 -14.20 7.89
N ILE A 111 3.36 -14.08 9.00
CA ILE A 111 3.25 -15.12 10.04
C ILE A 111 2.97 -16.54 9.47
N PRO A 112 2.03 -16.74 8.53
CA PRO A 112 1.74 -18.07 7.98
C PRO A 112 2.92 -18.73 7.26
N TYR A 113 3.92 -17.95 6.85
CA TYR A 113 5.12 -18.44 6.17
C TYR A 113 6.25 -18.81 7.14
N PHE A 114 6.20 -18.35 8.39
CA PHE A 114 7.20 -18.63 9.42
C PHE A 114 6.76 -19.69 10.44
N LEU A 115 5.47 -20.00 10.51
CA LEU A 115 4.96 -21.12 11.30
C LEU A 115 5.07 -22.40 10.44
N PRO A 116 5.90 -23.39 10.84
CA PRO A 116 5.90 -24.68 10.16
C PRO A 116 4.52 -25.33 10.37
N SER A 117 3.87 -25.65 9.25
CA SER A 117 2.70 -26.54 9.20
C SER A 117 3.12 -27.97 9.44
#